data_AF-A0A183SBC0-F1
#
_entry.id   AF-A0A183SBC0-F1
#
_cell.length_a   1.000
_cell.length_b   1.000
_cell.length_c   1.000
_cell.angle_alpha   90.00
_cell.angle_beta   90.00
_cell.angle_gamma   90.00
#
_symmetry.space_group_name_H-M   'P 1'
#
loop_
_entity.id
_entity.type
_entity.pdbx_description
1 polymer ?
#
loop_
_entity_poly.entity_id
_entity_poly.type
_entity_poly.pdbx_seq_one_letter_code
_entity_poly.pdbx_strand_id
1 'polypeptide(L)'
;MADQTLFIPRRHPLNKPHRYMLRILSPPTRKLALTAGVTINTPFPTATALLFTLVDNQLSPGTANQCFANLCQTRNQSVDDFARELGRLASLAFPKLPQVDRDELILHHIVTGLLDRMTTKIFFLHPPPSLVAAIRQCKRYDDFQTHKDV
;
A
#
# COMPACT_ATOMS: atom_id res chain seq x y z
N MET A 1 47.06 -26.69 -10.35
CA MET A 1 46.91 -25.39 -11.03
C MET A 1 45.43 -25.21 -11.32
N ALA A 2 44.81 -24.22 -10.69
CA ALA A 2 43.36 -24.04 -10.67
C ALA A 2 42.87 -23.34 -11.95
N ASP A 3 41.86 -23.94 -12.58
CA ASP A 3 41.13 -23.39 -13.72
C ASP A 3 40.19 -22.30 -13.22
N GLN A 4 40.51 -21.04 -13.53
CA GLN A 4 39.70 -19.88 -13.17
C GLN A 4 38.54 -19.77 -14.15
N THR A 5 37.43 -20.41 -13.82
CA THR A 5 36.16 -20.16 -14.50
C THR A 5 35.75 -18.71 -14.26
N LEU A 6 35.88 -17.91 -15.31
CA LEU A 6 35.47 -16.52 -15.40
C LEU A 6 33.99 -16.40 -14.99
N PHE A 7 33.73 -15.96 -13.77
CA PHE A 7 32.39 -15.62 -13.29
C PHE A 7 31.99 -14.33 -14.00
N ILE A 8 31.45 -14.46 -15.22
CA ILE A 8 30.84 -13.33 -15.93
C ILE A 8 29.69 -12.86 -15.04
N PRO A 9 29.74 -11.64 -14.47
CA PRO A 9 28.58 -11.11 -13.78
C PRO A 9 27.54 -10.89 -14.86
N ARG A 10 26.52 -11.75 -14.88
CA ARG A 10 25.30 -11.49 -15.65
C ARG A 10 24.76 -10.16 -15.14
N ARG A 11 25.11 -9.08 -15.84
CA ARG A 11 24.45 -7.79 -15.73
C ARG A 11 23.00 -8.05 -16.13
N HIS A 12 22.17 -8.36 -15.14
CA HIS A 12 20.74 -8.41 -15.30
C HIS A 12 20.32 -7.02 -15.79
N PRO A 13 19.69 -6.89 -16.97
CA PRO A 13 19.08 -5.62 -17.32
C PRO A 13 17.99 -5.40 -16.27
N LEU A 14 18.14 -4.33 -15.49
CA LEU A 14 17.22 -3.84 -14.48
C LEU A 14 15.88 -3.34 -15.09
N ASN A 15 15.49 -3.89 -16.24
CA ASN A 15 14.39 -3.40 -17.05
C ASN A 15 13.40 -4.54 -17.23
N LYS A 16 12.27 -4.45 -16.51
CA LYS A 16 11.00 -5.22 -16.58
C LYS A 16 10.63 -5.93 -15.25
N PRO A 17 10.22 -5.19 -14.20
CA PRO A 17 9.78 -5.76 -12.91
C PRO A 17 8.62 -6.78 -13.03
N HIS A 18 7.80 -6.68 -14.08
CA HIS A 18 6.68 -7.62 -14.33
C HIS A 18 7.10 -9.07 -14.59
N ARG A 19 8.32 -9.33 -15.09
CA ARG A 19 8.75 -10.70 -15.41
C ARG A 19 8.98 -11.59 -14.19
N TYR A 20 9.11 -10.99 -13.01
CA TYR A 20 9.43 -11.70 -11.78
C TYR A 20 8.28 -11.82 -10.79
N MET A 21 7.19 -11.06 -10.99
CA MET A 21 6.06 -11.04 -10.04
C MET A 21 5.42 -12.41 -9.83
N LEU A 22 5.14 -13.15 -10.92
CA LEU A 22 4.52 -14.48 -10.81
C LEU A 22 5.39 -15.50 -10.07
N ARG A 23 6.72 -15.31 -10.02
CA ARG A 23 7.62 -16.19 -9.27
C ARG A 23 7.56 -15.98 -7.76
N ILE A 24 7.16 -14.80 -7.31
CA ILE A 24 7.12 -14.41 -5.90
C ILE A 24 5.79 -14.84 -5.25
N LEU A 25 4.75 -15.06 -6.06
CA LEU A 25 3.44 -15.50 -5.58
C LEU A 25 3.48 -16.95 -5.08
N SER A 26 2.71 -17.22 -4.02
CA SER A 26 2.45 -18.57 -3.55
C SER A 26 1.77 -19.41 -4.66
N PRO A 27 1.91 -20.74 -4.67
CA PRO A 27 1.26 -21.59 -5.67
C PRO A 27 -0.25 -21.34 -5.88
N PRO A 28 -1.09 -21.17 -4.84
CA PRO A 28 -2.51 -20.86 -5.04
C PRO A 28 -2.75 -19.47 -5.64
N THR A 29 -2.06 -18.42 -5.15
CA THR A 29 -2.20 -17.06 -5.68
C THR A 29 -1.70 -16.95 -7.12
N ARG A 30 -0.63 -17.67 -7.45
CA ARG A 30 -0.12 -17.76 -8.82
C ARG A 30 -1.12 -18.43 -9.77
N LYS A 31 -1.77 -19.52 -9.34
CA LYS A 31 -2.82 -20.19 -10.15
C LYS A 31 -3.97 -19.22 -10.43
N LEU A 32 -4.44 -18.50 -9.42
CA LEU A 32 -5.49 -17.50 -9.57
C LEU A 32 -5.09 -16.37 -10.53
N ALA A 33 -3.88 -15.83 -10.39
CA ALA A 33 -3.35 -14.80 -11.27
C ALA A 33 -3.32 -15.24 -12.74
N LEU A 34 -2.88 -16.48 -13.00
CA LEU A 34 -2.86 -17.05 -14.35
C LEU A 34 -4.28 -17.24 -14.91
N THR A 35 -5.22 -17.76 -14.11
CA THR A 35 -6.63 -17.90 -14.51
C THR A 35 -7.27 -16.55 -14.84
N ALA A 36 -6.86 -15.49 -14.15
CA ALA A 36 -7.30 -14.12 -14.41
C ALA A 36 -6.59 -13.43 -15.60
N GLY A 37 -5.73 -14.15 -16.32
CA GLY A 37 -5.04 -13.63 -17.50
C GLY A 37 -3.78 -12.80 -17.20
N VAL A 38 -3.26 -12.84 -15.97
CA VAL A 38 -1.96 -12.23 -15.65
C VAL A 38 -0.85 -13.11 -16.21
N THR A 39 -0.21 -12.66 -17.29
CA THR A 39 0.88 -13.36 -17.96
C THR A 39 2.20 -12.59 -17.84
N ILE A 40 3.31 -13.21 -18.26
CA ILE A 40 4.63 -12.57 -18.28
C ILE A 40 4.71 -11.34 -19.21
N ASN A 41 3.74 -11.19 -20.12
CA ASN A 41 3.66 -10.06 -21.04
C ASN A 41 2.66 -8.99 -20.59
N THR A 42 1.88 -9.25 -19.54
CA THR A 42 0.93 -8.28 -18.99
C THR A 42 1.71 -7.06 -18.46
N PRO A 43 1.38 -5.84 -18.87
CA PRO A 43 2.02 -4.63 -18.36
C PRO A 43 1.95 -4.57 -16.83
N PHE A 44 3.02 -4.09 -16.19
CA PHE A 44 3.13 -4.05 -14.74
C PHE A 44 1.92 -3.38 -14.05
N PRO A 45 1.43 -2.20 -14.48
CA PRO A 45 0.27 -1.55 -13.85
C PRO A 45 -1.02 -2.39 -13.96
N THR A 46 -1.20 -3.08 -15.08
CA THR A 46 -2.37 -3.95 -15.30
C THR A 46 -2.26 -5.22 -14.45
N ALA A 47 -1.06 -5.81 -14.39
CA ALA A 47 -0.80 -6.99 -13.57
C ALA A 47 -1.01 -6.70 -12.08
N THR A 48 -0.52 -5.56 -11.58
CA THR A 48 -0.74 -5.16 -10.18
C THR A 48 -2.22 -4.92 -9.89
N ALA A 49 -2.94 -4.19 -10.75
CA ALA A 49 -4.38 -3.95 -10.57
C ALA A 49 -5.20 -5.25 -10.51
N LEU A 50 -4.92 -6.21 -11.40
CA LEU A 50 -5.56 -7.53 -11.40
C LEU A 50 -5.22 -8.32 -10.14
N LEU A 51 -3.95 -8.30 -9.71
CA LEU A 51 -3.53 -8.98 -8.48
C LEU A 51 -4.19 -8.38 -7.23
N PHE A 52 -4.28 -7.05 -7.13
CA PHE A 52 -5.03 -6.39 -6.05
C PHE A 52 -6.48 -6.86 -6.05
N THR A 53 -7.15 -6.84 -7.20
CA THR A 53 -8.55 -7.28 -7.31
C THR A 53 -8.73 -8.74 -6.87
N LEU A 54 -7.81 -9.63 -7.25
CA LEU A 54 -7.85 -11.04 -6.86
C LEU A 54 -7.63 -11.25 -5.37
N VAL A 55 -6.72 -10.50 -4.75
CA VAL A 55 -6.49 -10.56 -3.30
C VAL A 55 -7.70 -10.02 -2.55
N ASP A 56 -8.29 -8.94 -3.05
CA ASP A 56 -9.43 -8.27 -2.44
C ASP A 56 -10.67 -9.14 -2.42
N ASN A 57 -10.93 -9.85 -3.53
CA ASN A 57 -12.04 -10.79 -3.63
C ASN A 57 -11.91 -12.00 -2.70
N GLN A 58 -10.72 -12.26 -2.15
CA GLN A 58 -10.44 -13.38 -1.25
C GLN A 58 -10.39 -12.94 0.22
N LEU A 59 -10.38 -11.63 0.50
CA LEU A 59 -10.37 -11.12 1.86
C LEU A 59 -11.77 -11.22 2.47
N SER A 60 -11.90 -11.99 3.55
CA SER A 60 -13.11 -11.94 4.36
C SER A 60 -13.23 -10.56 5.05
N PRO A 61 -14.43 -10.07 5.35
CA PRO A 61 -14.60 -8.81 6.09
C PRO A 61 -13.84 -8.78 7.42
N GLY A 62 -13.79 -9.92 8.14
CA GLY A 62 -13.04 -10.04 9.39
C GLY A 62 -11.53 -9.90 9.20
N THR A 63 -10.98 -10.53 8.16
CA THR A 63 -9.55 -10.40 7.82
C THR A 63 -9.22 -8.97 7.36
N ALA A 64 -10.09 -8.37 6.55
CA ALA A 64 -9.93 -6.98 6.12
C ALA A 64 -9.96 -6.01 7.31
N ASN A 65 -10.84 -6.23 8.29
CA ASN A 65 -10.89 -5.44 9.52
C ASN A 65 -9.60 -5.59 10.34
N GLN A 66 -9.07 -6.80 10.48
CA GLN A 66 -7.79 -7.02 11.16
C GLN A 66 -6.63 -6.32 10.42
N CYS A 67 -6.60 -6.37 9.09
CA CYS A 67 -5.61 -5.64 8.29
C CYS A 67 -5.77 -4.12 8.47
N PHE A 68 -7.00 -3.62 8.45
CA PHE A 68 -7.31 -2.21 8.68
C PHE A 68 -6.77 -1.74 10.03
N ALA A 69 -7.11 -2.44 11.11
CA ALA A 69 -6.71 -2.09 12.47
C ALA A 69 -5.19 -2.11 12.72
N ASN A 70 -4.44 -2.91 11.95
CA ASN A 70 -2.99 -3.04 12.10
C ASN A 70 -2.20 -2.21 11.08
N LEU A 71 -2.87 -1.52 10.14
CA LEU A 71 -2.17 -0.79 9.09
C LEU A 71 -1.52 0.48 9.67
N CYS A 72 -0.21 0.64 9.50
CA CYS A 72 0.50 1.87 9.80
C CYS A 72 1.23 2.36 8.54
N GLN A 73 1.40 3.67 8.42
CA GLN A 73 2.17 4.25 7.34
C GLN A 73 3.63 3.76 7.43
N THR A 74 4.16 3.29 6.30
CA THR A 74 5.56 2.86 6.21
C THR A 74 6.47 4.01 5.76
N ARG A 75 7.79 3.90 6.01
CA ARG A 75 8.77 4.96 5.71
C ARG A 75 8.78 5.45 4.26
N ASN A 76 8.45 4.56 3.32
CA ASN A 76 8.50 4.86 1.89
C ASN A 76 7.11 5.09 1.28
N GLN A 77 6.08 5.22 2.11
CA GLN A 77 4.69 5.35 1.67
C GLN A 77 4.22 6.79 1.82
N SER A 78 3.72 7.37 0.73
CA SER A 78 3.07 8.67 0.77
C SER A 78 1.79 8.63 1.60
N VAL A 79 1.37 9.77 2.14
CA VAL A 79 0.09 9.87 2.86
C VAL A 79 -1.10 9.50 1.96
N ASP A 80 -1.04 9.84 0.67
CA ASP A 80 -2.09 9.47 -0.29
C ASP A 80 -2.19 7.95 -0.47
N ASP A 81 -1.05 7.27 -0.58
CA ASP A 81 -1.04 5.81 -0.73
C ASP A 81 -1.47 5.10 0.56
N PHE A 82 -1.14 5.68 1.72
CA PHE A 82 -1.63 5.20 3.00
C PHE A 82 -3.15 5.37 3.15
N ALA A 83 -3.67 6.57 2.88
CA ALA A 83 -5.10 6.84 2.94
C ALA A 83 -5.90 6.00 1.94
N ARG A 84 -5.34 5.77 0.74
CA ARG A 84 -5.94 4.90 -0.28
C ARG A 84 -6.05 3.46 0.20
N GLU A 85 -5.01 2.93 0.82
CA GLU A 85 -5.01 1.56 1.35
C GLU A 85 -5.98 1.42 2.54
N LEU A 86 -6.05 2.42 3.42
CA LEU A 86 -7.07 2.47 4.47
C LEU A 86 -8.49 2.47 3.89
N GLY A 87 -8.75 3.30 2.87
CA GLY A 87 -10.05 3.36 2.21
C GLY A 87 -10.45 2.04 1.55
N ARG A 88 -9.48 1.36 0.95
CA ARG A 88 -9.65 0.03 0.37
C ARG A 88 -10.02 -1.00 1.43
N LEU A 89 -9.25 -1.09 2.53
CA LEU A 89 -9.51 -2.03 3.62
C LEU A 89 -10.81 -1.73 4.37
N ALA A 90 -11.15 -0.45 4.60
CA ALA A 90 -12.41 -0.06 5.23
C ALA A 90 -13.62 -0.49 4.38
N SER A 91 -13.52 -0.39 3.06
CA SER A 91 -14.59 -0.81 2.15
C SER A 91 -14.81 -2.32 2.16
N LEU A 92 -13.75 -3.11 2.33
CA LEU A 92 -13.83 -4.57 2.44
C LEU A 92 -14.28 -5.03 3.85
N ALA A 93 -13.81 -4.35 4.89
CA ALA A 93 -14.12 -4.66 6.28
C ALA A 93 -15.57 -4.30 6.65
N PHE A 94 -16.06 -3.18 6.11
CA PHE A 94 -17.34 -2.58 6.48
C PHE A 94 -18.22 -2.28 5.26
N PRO A 95 -18.58 -3.28 4.44
CA PRO A 95 -19.27 -3.06 3.16
C PRO A 95 -20.69 -2.47 3.31
N LYS A 96 -21.29 -2.55 4.50
CA LYS A 96 -22.62 -2.03 4.80
C LYS A 96 -22.60 -0.64 5.45
N LEU A 97 -21.44 -0.13 5.84
CA LEU A 97 -21.35 1.19 6.46
C LEU A 97 -21.46 2.29 5.39
N PRO A 98 -22.25 3.35 5.67
CA PRO A 98 -22.22 4.59 4.89
C PRO A 98 -20.79 5.10 4.68
N GLN A 99 -20.57 5.81 3.57
CA GLN A 99 -19.25 6.36 3.26
C GLN A 99 -18.75 7.31 4.36
N VAL A 100 -19.65 8.12 4.92
CA VAL A 100 -19.31 9.08 6.00
C VAL A 100 -18.74 8.36 7.22
N ASP A 101 -19.38 7.27 7.66
CA ASP A 101 -18.94 6.49 8.81
C ASP A 101 -17.60 5.78 8.52
N ARG A 102 -17.40 5.30 7.28
CA ARG A 102 -16.11 4.74 6.85
C ARG A 102 -15.01 5.80 6.83
N ASP A 103 -15.30 7.01 6.36
CA ASP A 103 -14.35 8.12 6.34
C ASP A 103 -13.96 8.55 7.75
N GLU A 104 -14.87 8.47 8.72
CA GLU A 104 -14.58 8.73 10.13
C GLU A 104 -13.62 7.67 10.72
N LEU A 105 -13.84 6.38 10.42
CA LEU A 105 -12.91 5.31 10.79
C LEU A 105 -11.52 5.52 10.18
N ILE A 106 -11.47 5.88 8.90
CA ILE A 106 -10.21 6.16 8.20
C ILE A 106 -9.52 7.38 8.82
N LEU A 107 -10.26 8.44 9.13
CA LEU A 107 -9.73 9.63 9.79
C LEU A 107 -9.11 9.28 11.15
N HIS A 108 -9.83 8.53 11.99
CA HIS A 108 -9.31 8.05 13.27
C HIS A 108 -8.00 7.29 13.08
N HIS A 109 -7.95 6.41 12.08
CA HIS A 109 -6.77 5.59 11.79
C HIS A 109 -5.60 6.39 11.22
N ILE A 110 -5.86 7.46 10.45
CA ILE A 110 -4.81 8.40 10.05
C ILE A 110 -4.22 9.09 11.28
N VAL A 111 -5.05 9.53 12.22
CA VAL A 111 -4.53 10.21 13.43
C VAL A 111 -3.57 9.31 14.20
N THR A 112 -3.87 8.01 14.33
CA THR A 112 -3.09 7.07 15.13
C THR A 112 -2.00 6.31 14.37
N GLY A 113 -2.15 6.15 13.05
CA GLY A 113 -1.33 5.26 12.21
C GLY A 113 -0.28 5.96 11.34
N LEU A 114 -0.16 7.28 11.39
CA LEU A 114 0.91 8.01 10.69
C LEU A 114 2.29 7.67 11.25
N LEU A 115 3.30 7.70 10.37
CA LEU A 115 4.68 7.44 10.76
C LEU A 115 5.26 8.61 11.57
N ASP A 116 4.92 9.83 11.18
CA ASP A 116 5.39 11.03 11.87
C ASP A 116 4.64 11.23 13.20
N ARG A 117 5.33 10.90 14.28
CA ARG A 117 4.82 11.07 15.65
C ARG A 117 4.53 12.53 16.00
N MET A 118 5.17 13.50 15.35
CA MET A 118 4.87 14.92 15.57
C MET A 118 3.52 15.29 14.98
N THR A 119 3.26 14.90 13.72
CA THR A 119 1.94 15.07 13.09
C THR A 119 0.83 14.36 13.87
N THR A 120 1.06 13.12 14.34
CA THR A 120 0.10 12.41 15.22
C THR A 120 -0.20 13.19 16.50
N LYS A 121 0.82 13.75 17.17
CA LYS A 121 0.61 14.56 18.38
C LYS A 121 -0.18 15.84 18.08
N ILE A 122 0.11 16.51 16.97
CA ILE A 122 -0.62 17.72 16.57
C ILE A 122 -2.09 17.38 16.29
N PHE A 123 -2.36 16.28 15.60
CA PHE A 123 -3.73 15.83 15.35
C PHE A 123 -4.47 15.41 16.62
N PHE A 124 -3.76 14.85 17.59
CA PHE A 124 -4.36 14.54 18.89
C PHE A 124 -4.79 15.83 19.64
N LEU A 125 -3.97 16.88 19.58
CA LEU A 125 -4.28 18.17 20.22
C LEU A 125 -5.31 18.99 19.43
N HIS A 126 -5.27 18.90 18.11
CA HIS A 126 -6.13 19.62 17.19
C HIS A 126 -6.66 18.67 16.13
N PRO A 127 -7.74 17.91 16.46
CA PRO A 127 -8.33 16.95 15.55
C PRO A 127 -8.76 17.60 14.22
N PRO A 128 -8.35 17.03 13.07
CA PRO A 128 -8.82 17.52 11.78
C PRO A 128 -10.34 17.35 11.66
N PRO A 129 -11.07 18.30 11.07
CA PRO A 129 -12.53 18.24 10.96
C PRO A 129 -13.03 17.26 9.89
N SER A 130 -12.13 16.72 9.06
CA SER A 130 -12.47 15.75 8.01
C SER A 130 -11.23 15.01 7.53
N LEU A 131 -11.44 13.86 6.88
CA LEU A 131 -10.40 13.08 6.22
C LEU A 131 -9.60 13.92 5.20
N VAL A 132 -10.29 14.72 4.39
CA VAL A 132 -9.66 15.60 3.39
C VAL A 132 -8.77 16.65 4.06
N ALA A 133 -9.22 17.24 5.18
CA ALA A 133 -8.44 18.20 5.92
C ALA A 133 -7.18 17.56 6.53
N ALA A 134 -7.30 16.35 7.08
CA ALA A 134 -6.17 15.60 7.64
C ALA A 134 -5.11 15.33 6.57
N ILE A 135 -5.50 14.74 5.43
CA ILE A 135 -4.57 14.42 4.33
C ILE A 135 -3.86 15.68 3.83
N ARG A 136 -4.60 16.78 3.64
CA ARG A 136 -4.02 18.07 3.21
C ARG A 136 -3.01 18.59 4.23
N GLN A 137 -3.28 18.44 5.53
CA GLN A 137 -2.38 18.91 6.57
C GLN A 137 -1.12 18.06 6.67
N CYS A 138 -1.21 16.73 6.53
CA CYS A 138 -0.03 15.87 6.47
C CYS A 138 0.88 16.25 5.32
N LYS A 139 0.33 16.46 4.10
CA LYS A 139 1.14 16.88 2.94
C LYS A 139 1.93 18.15 3.20
N ARG A 140 1.31 19.15 3.84
CA ARG A 140 2.01 20.38 4.21
C ARG A 140 3.20 20.09 5.13
N TYR A 141 3.03 19.20 6.12
CA TYR A 141 4.13 18.85 7.02
C TYR A 141 5.25 18.10 6.30
N ASP A 142 4.92 17.18 5.39
CA ASP A 142 5.90 16.47 4.55
C ASP A 142 6.71 17.46 3.68
N ASP A 143 6.03 18.44 3.07
CA ASP A 143 6.67 19.50 2.30
C ASP A 143 7.62 20.34 3.18
N PHE A 144 7.16 20.76 4.37
CA PHE A 144 7.98 21.53 5.31
C PHE A 144 9.20 20.76 5.83
N GLN A 145 9.11 19.44 6.01
CA GLN A 145 10.24 18.61 6.43
C GLN A 145 11.26 18.46 5.31
N THR A 146 10.80 18.25 4.08
CA THR A 146 11.66 18.13 2.90
C THR A 146 12.50 19.39 2.66
N HIS A 147 11.98 20.57 3.01
CA HIS A 147 12.69 21.85 2.89
C HIS A 147 13.64 22.19 4.06
N LYS A 148 13.65 21.41 5.15
CA LYS A 148 14.60 21.60 6.26
C LYS A 148 15.89 20.80 6.09
N ASP A 149 15.89 19.80 5.23
CA ASP A 149 17.03 18.92 4.95
C ASP A 149 17.88 19.38 3.74
N VAL A 150 17.69 20.62 3.28
CA VAL A 150 18.46 21.32 2.22
C VAL A 150 19.15 22.54 2.81
#